data_AF-A0A5M8PBP1-F1
#
_entry.id   AF-A0A5M8PBP1-F1
#
_cell.length_a   1.000
_cell.length_b   1.000
_cell.length_c   1.000
_cell.angle_alpha   90.00
_cell.angle_beta   90.00
_cell.angle_gamma   90.00
#
_symmetry.space_group_name_H-M   'P 1'
#
loop_
_entity.id
_entity.type
_entity.pdbx_description
1 polymer ?
#
loop_
_entity_poly.entity_id
_entity_poly.type
_entity_poly.pdbx_seq_one_letter_code
_entity_poly.pdbx_strand_id
1 'polypeptide(L)'
;MSDDEVDQELLVLLRKSLGIANGSVSQPPETKVLEGAEYVYDNAIDVALDPQGTKAAASTIWALMQSKGYSTKAWSSHELHPQTRDAAAVDFIFTMDLLNFCFWSDGTSDGRFSVNYRGKTWTGYWSLVAALHRALDEGT
;
A
#
# COMPACT_ATOMS: atom_id res chain seq x y z
N MET A 1 -36.75 12.54 -0.55
CA MET A 1 -36.46 11.91 0.76
C MET A 1 -35.09 11.29 0.61
N SER A 2 -34.16 11.69 1.49
CA SER A 2 -32.70 11.56 1.35
C SER A 2 -32.19 10.20 1.86
N ASP A 3 -31.45 9.47 1.01
CA ASP A 3 -30.79 8.19 1.33
C ASP A 3 -29.26 8.37 1.57
N ASP A 4 -28.82 9.55 2.00
CA ASP A 4 -27.39 9.87 2.25
C ASP A 4 -27.00 9.81 3.75
N GLU A 5 -27.71 9.02 4.56
CA GLU A 5 -27.26 8.79 5.94
C GLU A 5 -26.23 7.66 6.00
N VAL A 6 -25.02 8.03 6.43
CA VAL A 6 -23.92 7.08 6.69
C VAL A 6 -24.38 6.04 7.71
N ASP A 7 -24.30 4.77 7.32
CA ASP A 7 -24.64 3.63 8.17
C ASP A 7 -23.70 3.55 9.38
N GLN A 8 -24.18 4.10 10.49
CA GLN A 8 -23.48 4.15 11.77
C GLN A 8 -23.23 2.74 12.33
N GLU A 9 -24.06 1.76 11.98
CA GLU A 9 -23.89 0.38 12.44
C GLU A 9 -22.70 -0.29 11.73
N LEU A 10 -22.49 -0.01 10.44
CA LEU A 10 -21.34 -0.51 9.70
C LEU A 10 -20.01 0.03 10.26
N LEU A 11 -19.97 1.30 10.66
CA LEU A 11 -18.80 1.90 11.29
C LEU A 11 -18.48 1.30 12.66
N VAL A 12 -19.51 1.01 13.45
CA VAL A 12 -19.36 0.32 14.73
C VAL A 12 -18.86 -1.10 14.54
N LEU A 13 -19.36 -1.82 13.53
CA LEU A 13 -18.91 -3.16 13.18
C LEU A 13 -17.43 -3.18 12.78
N LEU A 14 -16.98 -2.21 11.98
CA LEU A 14 -15.58 -2.05 11.56
C LEU A 14 -14.66 -1.74 12.75
N ARG A 15 -15.08 -0.88 13.69
CA ARG A 15 -14.29 -0.58 14.89
C ARG A 15 -14.13 -1.81 15.80
N LYS A 16 -15.18 -2.62 15.90
CA LYS A 16 -15.18 -3.86 16.68
C LYS A 16 -14.28 -4.94 16.06
N SER A 17 -14.32 -5.12 14.74
CA SER A 17 -13.47 -6.10 14.05
C SER A 17 -11.97 -5.75 14.10
N LEU A 18 -11.66 -4.46 14.27
CA LEU A 18 -10.30 -3.94 14.44
C LEU A 18 -9.80 -3.91 15.91
N GLY A 19 -10.62 -4.34 16.88
CA GLY A 19 -10.22 -4.48 18.29
C GLY A 19 -10.05 -3.15 19.04
N ILE A 20 -10.70 -2.07 18.58
CA ILE A 20 -10.56 -0.73 19.18
C ILE A 20 -11.58 -0.60 20.33
N ALA A 21 -11.10 -0.75 21.57
CA ALA A 21 -11.91 -0.61 22.78
C ALA A 21 -12.17 0.86 23.16
N ASN A 22 -13.30 1.09 23.83
CA ASN A 22 -13.78 2.38 24.38
C ASN A 22 -12.81 2.98 25.43
N GLY A 23 -11.76 3.66 24.98
CA GLY A 23 -11.10 4.75 25.71
C GLY A 23 -11.44 6.07 25.02
N SER A 24 -11.34 7.22 25.71
CA SER A 24 -11.56 8.54 25.10
C SER A 24 -10.71 8.67 23.84
N VAL A 25 -11.31 8.44 22.68
CA VAL A 25 -10.61 8.44 21.41
C VAL A 25 -10.23 9.88 21.16
N SER A 26 -8.96 10.24 21.39
CA SER A 26 -8.40 11.40 20.70
C SER A 26 -8.73 11.16 19.23
N GLN A 27 -9.58 12.01 18.65
CA GLN A 27 -9.94 11.85 17.25
C GLN A 27 -8.65 11.62 16.45
N PRO A 28 -8.60 10.63 15.55
CA PRO A 28 -7.44 10.46 14.68
C PRO A 28 -7.10 11.81 14.07
N PRO A 29 -5.81 12.19 14.02
CA PRO A 29 -5.44 13.49 13.46
C PRO A 29 -6.04 13.63 12.05
N GLU A 30 -6.78 14.72 11.84
CA GLU A 30 -7.38 15.07 10.55
C GLU A 30 -6.26 15.31 9.53
N THR A 31 -6.03 14.36 8.63
CA THR A 31 -4.96 14.44 7.63
C THR A 31 -5.32 15.34 6.44
N LYS A 32 -6.60 15.74 6.33
CA LYS A 32 -7.19 16.46 5.20
C LYS A 32 -7.03 15.80 3.83
N VAL A 33 -6.60 14.53 3.80
CA VAL A 33 -6.38 13.79 2.55
C VAL A 33 -7.68 13.63 1.79
N LEU A 34 -8.79 13.36 2.47
CA LEU A 34 -10.10 13.22 1.83
C LEU A 34 -10.60 14.55 1.25
N GLU A 35 -10.56 15.63 2.04
CA GLU A 35 -10.91 16.99 1.60
C GLU A 35 -10.08 17.42 0.38
N GLY A 36 -8.76 17.20 0.41
CA GLY A 36 -7.88 17.54 -0.70
C GLY A 36 -8.12 16.69 -1.95
N ALA A 37 -8.36 15.38 -1.79
CA ALA A 37 -8.67 14.49 -2.90
C ALA A 37 -10.02 14.83 -3.55
N GLU A 38 -11.04 15.13 -2.74
CA GLU A 38 -12.35 15.59 -3.20
C GLU A 38 -12.24 16.91 -3.97
N TYR A 39 -11.51 17.89 -3.44
CA TYR A 39 -11.28 19.15 -4.15
C TYR A 39 -10.63 18.94 -5.52
N VAL A 40 -9.60 18.08 -5.61
CA VAL A 40 -8.96 17.75 -6.90
C VAL A 40 -9.95 17.08 -7.85
N TYR A 41 -10.77 16.15 -7.36
CA TYR A 41 -11.78 15.46 -8.16
C TYR A 41 -12.83 16.44 -8.72
N ASP A 42 -13.39 17.30 -7.88
CA ASP A 42 -14.44 18.25 -8.26
C ASP A 42 -13.97 19.32 -9.26
N ASN A 43 -12.67 19.61 -9.27
CA ASN A 43 -12.07 20.65 -10.11
C ASN A 43 -11.26 20.10 -11.30
N ALA A 44 -11.18 18.78 -11.48
CA ALA A 44 -10.48 18.17 -12.60
C ALA A 44 -11.23 18.40 -13.92
N ILE A 45 -10.50 18.72 -14.99
CA ILE A 45 -11.08 19.00 -16.31
C ILE A 45 -10.81 17.82 -17.27
N ASP A 46 -9.56 17.33 -17.28
CA ASP A 46 -9.10 16.34 -18.26
C ASP A 46 -9.23 14.89 -17.79
N VAL A 47 -9.53 14.68 -16.50
CA VAL A 47 -9.61 13.36 -15.87
C VAL A 47 -10.85 13.23 -15.01
N ALA A 48 -11.51 12.07 -15.08
CA ALA A 48 -12.67 11.74 -14.26
C ALA A 48 -12.57 10.29 -13.78
N LEU A 49 -13.12 10.02 -12.60
CA LEU A 49 -13.27 8.66 -12.09
C LEU A 49 -14.51 8.03 -12.71
N ASP A 50 -14.41 6.75 -13.11
CA ASP A 50 -15.57 5.92 -13.47
C ASP A 50 -16.07 5.19 -12.21
N PRO A 51 -17.19 5.60 -11.59
CA PRO A 51 -17.65 4.98 -10.35
C PRO A 51 -18.05 3.51 -10.53
N GLN A 52 -18.53 3.13 -11.71
CA GLN A 52 -18.90 1.74 -12.00
C GLN A 52 -17.66 0.89 -12.18
N GLY A 53 -16.70 1.38 -12.97
CA GLY A 53 -15.38 0.74 -13.16
C GLY A 53 -14.63 0.56 -11.86
N THR A 54 -14.59 1.58 -10.99
CA THR A 54 -13.95 1.48 -9.67
C THR A 54 -14.60 0.42 -8.78
N LYS A 55 -15.95 0.38 -8.71
CA LYS A 55 -16.68 -0.63 -7.93
C LYS A 55 -16.47 -2.05 -8.49
N ALA A 56 -16.47 -2.19 -9.81
CA ALA A 56 -16.21 -3.46 -10.48
C ALA A 56 -14.78 -3.95 -10.16
N ALA A 57 -13.77 -3.09 -10.30
CA ALA A 57 -12.38 -3.41 -9.99
C ALA A 57 -12.21 -3.81 -8.51
N ALA A 58 -12.79 -3.05 -7.58
CA ALA A 58 -12.77 -3.38 -6.16
C ALA A 58 -13.40 -4.76 -5.88
N SER A 59 -14.54 -5.06 -6.52
CA SER A 59 -15.23 -6.34 -6.38
C SER A 59 -14.38 -7.49 -6.92
N THR A 60 -13.72 -7.30 -8.07
CA THR A 60 -12.79 -8.29 -8.65
C THR A 60 -11.59 -8.54 -7.75
N ILE A 61 -10.94 -7.49 -7.26
CA ILE A 61 -9.79 -7.60 -6.36
C ILE A 61 -10.18 -8.36 -5.10
N TRP A 62 -11.31 -7.98 -4.48
CA TRP A 62 -11.83 -8.65 -3.30
C TRP A 62 -12.07 -10.14 -3.54
N ALA A 63 -12.78 -10.51 -4.60
CA ALA A 63 -13.05 -11.90 -4.94
C ALA A 63 -11.75 -12.70 -5.18
N LEU A 64 -10.73 -12.09 -5.80
CA LEU A 64 -9.43 -12.71 -6.00
C LEU A 64 -8.65 -12.87 -4.70
N MET A 65 -8.71 -11.89 -3.79
CA MET A 65 -8.07 -12.00 -2.47
C MET A 65 -8.66 -13.17 -1.69
N GLN A 66 -9.99 -13.32 -1.70
CA GLN A 66 -10.67 -14.44 -1.03
C GLN A 66 -10.31 -15.79 -1.66
N SER A 67 -10.46 -15.92 -2.98
CA SER A 67 -10.24 -17.20 -3.67
C SER A 67 -8.77 -17.67 -3.66
N LYS A 68 -7.81 -16.74 -3.66
CA LYS A 68 -6.37 -17.06 -3.59
C LYS A 68 -5.82 -17.13 -2.17
N GLY A 69 -6.63 -16.85 -1.15
CA GLY A 69 -6.17 -16.77 0.24
C GLY A 69 -5.10 -15.69 0.45
N TYR A 70 -5.16 -14.59 -0.33
CA TYR A 70 -4.17 -13.53 -0.24
C TYR A 70 -4.28 -12.83 1.11
N SER A 71 -3.15 -12.71 1.81
CA SER A 71 -3.09 -12.10 3.14
C SER A 71 -1.74 -11.42 3.33
N THR A 72 -1.57 -10.65 4.42
CA THR A 72 -0.28 -10.04 4.77
C THR A 72 0.85 -11.08 4.93
N LYS A 73 0.50 -12.34 5.22
CA LYS A 73 1.45 -13.46 5.22
C LYS A 73 2.02 -13.75 3.83
N ALA A 74 1.22 -13.59 2.78
CA ALA A 74 1.66 -13.77 1.40
C ALA A 74 2.65 -12.68 0.97
N TRP A 75 2.54 -11.47 1.51
CA TRP A 75 3.55 -10.42 1.30
C TRP A 75 4.86 -10.76 2.03
N SER A 76 4.76 -11.21 3.28
CA SER A 76 5.95 -11.55 4.09
C SER A 76 6.72 -12.78 3.58
N SER A 77 6.16 -13.57 2.65
CA SER A 77 6.83 -14.78 2.14
C SER A 77 8.00 -14.49 1.20
N HIS A 78 8.10 -13.27 0.67
CA HIS A 78 9.19 -12.90 -0.23
C HIS A 78 10.51 -12.74 0.53
N GLU A 79 11.61 -13.27 -0.01
CA GLU A 79 12.91 -13.34 0.68
C GLU A 79 13.53 -11.97 1.01
N LEU A 80 13.11 -10.93 0.30
CA LEU A 80 13.55 -9.55 0.52
C LEU A 80 12.58 -8.72 1.37
N HIS A 81 11.44 -9.23 1.79
CA HIS A 81 10.57 -8.47 2.70
C HIS A 81 10.99 -8.69 4.16
N PRO A 82 10.82 -7.68 5.04
CA PRO A 82 10.98 -7.85 6.47
C PRO A 82 10.20 -9.07 6.98
N GLN A 83 10.88 -9.93 7.73
CA GLN A 83 10.31 -11.14 8.33
C GLN A 83 9.83 -10.90 9.77
N THR A 84 10.32 -9.83 10.40
CA THR A 84 9.92 -9.40 11.74
C THR A 84 8.75 -8.42 11.68
N ARG A 85 8.17 -8.12 12.86
CA ARG A 85 7.06 -7.17 13.02
C ARG A 85 7.42 -6.11 14.08
N ASP A 86 8.64 -5.60 13.99
CA ASP A 86 9.20 -4.60 14.88
C ASP A 86 9.22 -3.21 14.22
N ALA A 87 9.71 -2.21 14.95
CA ALA A 87 9.82 -0.85 14.45
C ALA A 87 10.74 -0.76 13.22
N ALA A 88 11.81 -1.57 13.16
CA ALA A 88 12.72 -1.58 12.02
C ALA A 88 12.03 -2.07 10.73
N ALA A 89 11.13 -3.06 10.84
CA ALA A 89 10.31 -3.48 9.72
C ALA A 89 9.39 -2.35 9.21
N VAL A 90 8.84 -1.55 10.12
CA VAL A 90 8.01 -0.38 9.78
C VAL A 90 8.85 0.70 9.09
N ASP A 91 10.01 1.04 9.65
CA ASP A 91 10.93 2.04 9.07
C ASP A 91 11.40 1.63 7.66
N PHE A 92 11.67 0.34 7.48
CA PHE A 92 12.02 -0.23 6.17
C PHE A 92 10.88 -0.07 5.17
N ILE A 93 9.66 -0.49 5.53
CA ILE A 93 8.48 -0.39 4.65
C ILE A 93 8.23 1.07 4.28
N PHE A 94 8.28 1.97 5.26
CA PHE A 94 8.08 3.39 5.03
C PHE A 94 9.12 3.98 4.06
N THR A 95 10.41 3.65 4.27
CA THR A 95 11.49 4.08 3.38
C THR A 95 11.33 3.52 1.97
N MET A 96 10.98 2.23 1.86
CA MET A 96 10.73 1.56 0.59
C MET A 96 9.56 2.19 -0.17
N ASP A 97 8.45 2.49 0.50
CA ASP A 97 7.28 3.12 -0.11
C ASP A 97 7.56 4.55 -0.57
N LEU A 98 8.37 5.31 0.17
CA LEU A 98 8.85 6.63 -0.24
C LEU A 98 9.74 6.60 -1.50
N LEU A 99 10.32 5.46 -1.86
CA LEU A 99 11.20 5.32 -3.02
C LEU A 99 10.55 4.56 -4.20
N ASN A 100 9.32 4.05 -4.01
CA ASN A 100 8.66 3.12 -4.93
C ASN A 100 8.45 3.70 -6.35
N PHE A 101 8.33 5.02 -6.48
CA PHE A 101 8.13 5.69 -7.77
C PHE A 101 9.40 5.80 -8.64
N CYS A 102 10.59 5.46 -8.13
CA CYS A 102 11.86 5.75 -8.83
C CYS A 102 12.33 4.67 -9.83
N PHE A 103 11.67 3.51 -9.92
CA PHE A 103 12.26 2.32 -10.57
C PHE A 103 11.43 1.71 -11.71
N TRP A 104 10.44 2.45 -12.22
CA TRP A 104 9.71 2.06 -13.43
C TRP A 104 10.58 2.30 -14.66
N SER A 105 10.69 1.30 -15.55
CA SER A 105 11.41 1.44 -16.82
C SER A 105 10.53 1.01 -17.98
N ASP A 106 10.35 1.90 -18.96
CA ASP A 106 9.60 1.63 -20.20
C ASP A 106 10.40 0.77 -21.20
N GLY A 107 11.69 0.51 -20.93
CA GLY A 107 12.59 -0.24 -21.80
C GLY A 107 12.45 -1.77 -21.72
N THR A 108 12.97 -2.43 -22.77
CA THR A 108 13.26 -3.88 -22.77
C THR A 108 14.26 -4.24 -21.68
N SER A 109 14.43 -5.52 -21.37
CA SER A 109 15.27 -5.99 -20.24
C SER A 109 16.70 -5.46 -20.24
N ASP A 110 17.25 -5.14 -21.41
CA ASP A 110 18.60 -4.63 -21.58
C ASP A 110 18.67 -3.15 -21.18
N GLY A 111 19.37 -2.87 -20.07
CA GLY A 111 19.57 -1.52 -19.54
C GLY A 111 18.71 -1.17 -18.32
N ARG A 112 17.88 -2.10 -17.82
CA ARG A 112 17.16 -1.88 -16.56
C ARG A 112 18.13 -1.79 -15.38
N PHE A 113 17.87 -0.85 -14.48
CA PHE A 113 18.61 -0.78 -13.22
C PHE A 113 18.50 -2.11 -12.49
N SER A 114 19.66 -2.65 -12.09
CA SER A 114 19.76 -3.93 -11.42
C SER A 114 20.74 -3.88 -10.27
N VAL A 115 20.48 -4.71 -9.26
CA VAL A 115 21.32 -4.81 -8.05
C VAL A 115 21.70 -6.26 -7.85
N ASN A 116 23.01 -6.52 -7.80
CA ASN A 116 23.52 -7.81 -7.39
C ASN A 116 23.55 -7.87 -5.86
N TYR A 117 22.80 -8.81 -5.29
CA TYR A 117 22.70 -8.98 -3.85
C TYR A 117 22.41 -10.45 -3.51
N ARG A 118 23.15 -11.02 -2.54
CA ARG A 118 23.09 -12.44 -2.16
C ARG A 118 23.23 -13.42 -3.33
N GLY A 119 24.13 -13.12 -4.27
CA GLY A 119 24.42 -13.95 -5.43
C GLY A 119 23.32 -13.98 -6.51
N LYS A 120 22.30 -13.11 -6.41
CA LYS A 120 21.23 -12.95 -7.40
C LYS A 120 21.22 -11.52 -7.96
N THR A 121 20.85 -11.39 -9.24
CA THR A 121 20.61 -10.10 -9.89
C THR A 121 19.13 -9.75 -9.76
N TRP A 122 18.83 -8.65 -9.07
CA TRP A 122 17.48 -8.14 -8.86
C TRP A 122 17.19 -7.00 -9.82
N THR A 123 15.95 -6.91 -10.33
CA THR A 123 15.50 -5.88 -11.27
C THR A 123 14.14 -5.32 -10.87
N GLY A 124 13.76 -4.15 -11.43
CA GLY A 124 12.48 -3.49 -11.16
C GLY A 124 12.30 -3.18 -9.67
N TYR A 125 11.10 -3.38 -9.13
CA TYR A 125 10.81 -3.18 -7.71
C TYR A 125 11.82 -3.92 -6.80
N TRP A 126 12.22 -5.14 -7.15
CA TRP A 126 13.11 -5.93 -6.31
C TRP A 126 14.55 -5.40 -6.26
N SER A 127 15.01 -4.64 -7.24
CA SER A 127 16.34 -4.03 -7.16
C SER A 127 16.39 -2.91 -6.11
N LEU A 128 15.30 -2.17 -5.91
CA LEU A 128 15.16 -1.22 -4.79
C LEU A 128 15.22 -1.96 -3.44
N VAL A 129 14.40 -3.00 -3.27
CA VAL A 129 14.38 -3.75 -2.00
C VAL A 129 15.74 -4.38 -1.71
N ALA A 130 16.41 -4.92 -2.74
CA ALA A 130 17.77 -5.44 -2.63
C ALA A 130 18.80 -4.36 -2.27
N ALA A 131 18.69 -3.16 -2.85
CA ALA A 131 19.57 -2.04 -2.51
C ALA A 131 19.43 -1.60 -1.05
N LEU A 132 18.20 -1.54 -0.52
CA LEU A 132 17.95 -1.19 0.88
C LEU A 132 18.57 -2.22 1.83
N HIS A 133 18.34 -3.52 1.58
CA HIS A 133 18.99 -4.57 2.38
C HIS A 133 20.50 -4.54 2.28
N ARG A 134 21.03 -4.32 1.07
CA ARG A 134 22.47 -4.19 0.86
C ARG A 134 23.05 -3.00 1.63
N ALA A 135 22.34 -1.88 1.70
CA ALA A 135 22.76 -0.73 2.49
C ALA A 135 22.77 -1.02 4.00
N LEU A 136 21.80 -1.81 4.50
CA LEU A 136 21.78 -2.24 5.90
C LEU A 136 22.88 -3.27 6.22
N ASP A 137 23.19 -4.16 5.27
CA ASP A 137 24.21 -5.20 5.45
C ASP A 137 25.65 -4.67 5.28
N GLU A 138 25.88 -3.72 4.36
CA GLU A 138 27.20 -3.18 4.01
C GLU A 138 27.51 -1.83 4.68
N GLY A 139 26.48 -1.12 5.17
CA GLY A 139 26.61 0.22 5.75
C GLY A 139 27.03 0.18 7.22
N THR A 140 28.34 0.25 7.46
CA THR A 140 28.94 0.64 8.75
C THR A 140 29.05 2.15 8.91
#